data_AF-A0A6M0GHN4-F1
#
_entry.id   AF-A0A6M0GHN4-F1
#
_cell.length_a   1.000
_cell.length_b   1.000
_cell.length_c   1.000
_cell.angle_alpha   90.00
_cell.angle_beta   90.00
_cell.angle_gamma   90.00
#
_symmetry.space_group_name_H-M   'P 1'
#
loop_
_entity.id
_entity.type
_entity.pdbx_description
1 polymer ?
#
loop_
_entity_poly.entity_id
_entity_poly.type
_entity_poly.pdbx_seq_one_letter_code
_entity_poly.pdbx_strand_id
1 'polypeptide(L)'
;MSLLSTNAGDANVKSWFEKTMGRDYDQANGESFTPLDRFVMELFRTISPNGGSLSKLEEVRNPLYDRYNYLLTPHKETSEHYVNWQNPDKFNPDRYLNVPTSNEVDQAKCEEIGFAQCPFHKTGFLVKDGRNTNLTNSSFGTVYNITDDQAFPVADYAGYAPFGFGYRRCPGEQFTVEVIKDFLRKVWTDNIEFEKLDVEPQMVPVGPGAVVPDIFGFTYQC
;
A
#
# COMPACT_ATOMS: atom_id res chain seq x y z
N MET A 1 -10.73 -7.72 -4.98
CA MET A 1 -11.07 -8.89 -5.82
C MET A 1 -12.22 -8.64 -6.78
N SER A 2 -13.19 -7.76 -6.45
CA SER A 2 -14.21 -7.30 -7.40
C SER A 2 -13.65 -6.85 -8.76
N LEU A 3 -12.51 -6.15 -8.78
CA LEU A 3 -11.83 -5.71 -10.01
C LEU A 3 -11.34 -6.87 -10.90
N LEU A 4 -11.11 -8.06 -10.34
CA LEU A 4 -10.71 -9.26 -11.07
C LEU A 4 -11.91 -10.13 -11.49
N SER A 5 -13.13 -9.67 -11.23
CA SER A 5 -14.32 -10.47 -11.54
C SER A 5 -14.48 -10.74 -13.04
N THR A 6 -14.88 -11.97 -13.36
CA THR A 6 -15.15 -12.41 -14.73
C THR A 6 -16.27 -11.59 -15.35
N ASN A 7 -17.38 -11.44 -14.64
CA ASN A 7 -18.62 -10.79 -15.11
C ASN A 7 -18.80 -9.32 -14.67
N ALA A 8 -17.98 -8.81 -13.75
CA ALA A 8 -18.10 -7.41 -13.27
C ALA A 8 -16.76 -6.68 -13.08
N GLY A 9 -15.63 -7.33 -13.39
CA GLY A 9 -14.30 -6.79 -13.16
C GLY A 9 -13.85 -5.77 -14.20
N ASP A 10 -12.77 -5.08 -13.87
CA ASP A 10 -12.12 -4.11 -14.76
C ASP A 10 -11.22 -4.85 -15.76
N ALA A 11 -11.44 -4.61 -17.06
CA ALA A 11 -10.71 -5.29 -18.12
C ALA A 11 -9.21 -4.99 -18.11
N ASN A 12 -8.81 -3.77 -17.74
CA ASN A 12 -7.41 -3.38 -17.66
C ASN A 12 -6.73 -4.03 -16.45
N VAL A 13 -7.39 -4.09 -15.30
CA VAL A 13 -6.86 -4.80 -14.11
C VAL A 13 -6.67 -6.29 -14.40
N LYS A 14 -7.64 -6.94 -15.06
CA LYS A 14 -7.54 -8.35 -15.48
C LYS A 14 -6.38 -8.58 -16.45
N SER A 15 -6.24 -7.71 -17.46
CA SER A 15 -5.13 -7.76 -18.41
C SER A 15 -3.77 -7.63 -17.72
N TRP A 16 -3.66 -6.74 -16.73
CA TRP A 16 -2.44 -6.63 -15.92
C TRP A 16 -2.19 -7.85 -15.04
N PHE A 17 -3.23 -8.45 -14.48
CA PHE A 17 -3.10 -9.67 -13.69
C PHE A 17 -2.54 -10.80 -14.53
N GLU A 18 -3.12 -11.08 -15.70
CA GLU A 18 -2.62 -12.08 -16.65
C GLU A 18 -1.18 -11.77 -17.09
N LYS A 19 -0.88 -10.51 -17.43
CA LYS A 19 0.46 -10.08 -17.83
C LYS A 19 1.48 -10.29 -16.72
N THR A 20 1.13 -9.99 -15.47
CA THR A 20 2.00 -10.17 -14.32
C THR A 20 2.22 -11.66 -14.05
N MET A 21 1.14 -12.43 -13.89
CA MET A 21 1.22 -13.83 -13.50
C MET A 21 1.77 -14.76 -14.61
N GLY A 22 1.65 -14.36 -15.88
CA GLY A 22 2.23 -15.07 -17.02
C GLY A 22 3.75 -14.86 -17.21
N ARG A 23 4.41 -14.14 -16.31
CA ARG A 23 5.86 -13.86 -16.32
C ARG A 23 6.51 -14.40 -15.05
N ASP A 24 7.80 -14.13 -14.89
CA ASP A 24 8.52 -14.43 -13.64
C ASP A 24 8.14 -13.39 -12.55
N TYR A 25 6.95 -13.56 -11.99
CA TYR A 25 6.28 -12.57 -11.15
C TYR A 25 6.93 -12.35 -9.78
N ASP A 26 7.74 -13.31 -9.33
CA ASP A 26 8.44 -13.26 -8.04
C ASP A 26 9.90 -12.81 -8.16
N GLN A 27 10.42 -12.60 -9.37
CA GLN A 27 11.78 -12.12 -9.56
C GLN A 27 11.83 -10.62 -9.80
N ALA A 28 12.58 -9.92 -8.94
CA ALA A 28 12.75 -8.47 -9.04
C ALA A 28 13.71 -8.05 -10.17
N ASN A 29 14.55 -8.96 -10.68
CA ASN A 29 15.45 -8.70 -11.82
C ASN A 29 16.33 -7.42 -11.68
N GLY A 30 16.74 -7.09 -10.45
CA GLY A 30 17.53 -5.89 -10.15
C GLY A 30 16.71 -4.63 -9.84
N GLU A 31 15.38 -4.72 -9.88
CA GLU A 31 14.45 -3.66 -9.46
C GLU A 31 14.15 -3.76 -7.95
N SER A 32 13.62 -2.70 -7.34
CA SER A 32 13.32 -2.66 -5.89
C SER A 32 12.09 -3.48 -5.49
N PHE A 33 11.19 -3.75 -6.43
CA PHE A 33 9.93 -4.46 -6.23
C PHE A 33 9.73 -5.49 -7.35
N THR A 34 9.26 -6.69 -7.03
CA THR A 34 8.92 -7.70 -8.04
C THR A 34 7.71 -7.25 -8.88
N PRO A 35 7.47 -7.85 -10.05
CA PRO A 35 6.23 -7.60 -10.80
C PRO A 35 4.96 -7.84 -9.97
N LEU A 36 4.95 -8.88 -9.11
CA LEU A 36 3.82 -9.17 -8.23
C LEU A 36 3.68 -8.13 -7.11
N ASP A 37 4.79 -7.66 -6.53
CA ASP A 37 4.76 -6.56 -5.55
C ASP A 37 4.09 -5.33 -6.16
N ARG A 38 4.56 -4.90 -7.33
CA ARG A 38 4.01 -3.73 -8.03
C ARG A 38 2.54 -3.88 -8.35
N PHE A 39 2.10 -5.07 -8.75
CA PHE A 39 0.69 -5.34 -9.03
C PHE A 39 -0.16 -5.19 -7.76
N VAL A 40 0.27 -5.79 -6.64
CA VAL A 40 -0.44 -5.70 -5.36
C VAL A 40 -0.43 -4.27 -4.81
N MET A 41 0.69 -3.55 -4.94
CA MET A 41 0.78 -2.14 -4.58
C MET A 41 -0.21 -1.30 -5.39
N GLU A 42 -0.29 -1.51 -6.71
CA GLU A 42 -1.27 -0.80 -7.53
C GLU A 42 -2.71 -1.14 -7.15
N LEU A 43 -2.99 -2.41 -6.84
CA LEU A 43 -4.28 -2.84 -6.31
C LEU A 43 -4.66 -2.08 -5.05
N PHE A 44 -3.74 -1.97 -4.09
CA PHE A 44 -3.97 -1.20 -2.87
C PHE A 44 -4.18 0.28 -3.14
N ARG A 45 -3.41 0.88 -4.06
CA ARG A 45 -3.59 2.29 -4.45
C ARG A 45 -4.97 2.52 -5.04
N THR A 46 -5.38 1.69 -6.00
CA THR A 46 -6.66 1.83 -6.71
C THR A 46 -7.86 1.60 -5.79
N ILE A 47 -7.83 0.60 -4.92
CA ILE A 47 -8.99 0.32 -4.05
C ILE A 47 -8.98 1.15 -2.76
N SER A 48 -7.81 1.59 -2.30
CA SER A 48 -7.60 2.33 -1.05
C SER A 48 -8.46 1.78 0.08
N PRO A 49 -8.20 0.55 0.57
CA PRO A 49 -9.12 -0.20 1.42
C PRO A 49 -9.41 0.54 2.75
N ASN A 50 -8.45 1.36 3.19
CA ASN A 50 -8.69 2.40 4.17
C ASN A 50 -8.77 3.75 3.45
N GLY A 51 -9.97 4.35 3.42
CA GLY A 51 -10.22 5.62 2.72
C GLY A 51 -9.50 6.83 3.33
N GLY A 52 -9.09 6.77 4.61
CA GLY A 52 -8.34 7.85 5.23
C GLY A 52 -8.04 7.62 6.70
N SER A 53 -7.09 8.41 7.23
CA SER A 53 -6.73 8.38 8.65
C SER A 53 -7.22 9.64 9.36
N LEU A 54 -7.79 9.46 10.56
CA LEU A 54 -8.18 10.56 11.44
C LEU A 54 -7.15 10.74 12.54
N SER A 55 -6.56 11.93 12.64
CA SER A 55 -5.62 12.28 13.71
C SER A 55 -6.23 13.35 14.61
N LYS A 56 -6.16 13.16 15.93
CA LYS A 56 -6.49 14.23 16.89
C LYS A 56 -5.36 15.25 16.90
N LEU A 57 -5.71 16.52 16.82
CA LEU A 57 -4.76 17.62 16.96
C LEU A 57 -4.76 18.11 18.41
N GLU A 58 -3.58 18.21 19.00
CA GLU A 58 -3.41 18.84 20.30
C GLU A 58 -3.36 20.36 20.16
N GLU A 59 -4.08 21.06 21.03
CA GLU A 59 -4.06 22.51 21.03
C GLU A 59 -2.81 23.02 21.71
N VAL A 60 -2.05 23.87 21.01
CA VAL A 60 -0.88 24.55 21.57
C VAL A 60 -1.25 25.76 22.45
N ARG A 61 -2.54 26.10 22.54
CA ARG A 61 -3.09 27.18 23.37
C ARG A 61 -4.45 26.77 23.92
N ASN A 62 -4.81 27.27 25.10
CA ASN A 62 -6.15 27.03 25.64
C ASN A 62 -7.21 27.74 24.77
N PRO A 63 -8.15 27.01 24.17
CA PRO A 63 -9.23 27.63 23.43
C PRO A 63 -10.21 28.33 24.38
N LEU A 64 -10.92 29.33 23.86
CA LEU A 64 -11.98 30.02 24.61
C LEU A 64 -13.20 29.12 24.87
N TYR A 65 -13.37 28.05 24.09
CA TYR A 65 -14.46 27.09 24.19
C TYR A 65 -13.94 25.67 23.96
N ASP A 66 -14.57 24.68 24.57
CA ASP A 66 -14.27 23.27 24.31
C ASP A 66 -14.52 22.94 22.84
N ARG A 67 -13.48 22.42 22.17
CA ARG A 67 -13.57 21.96 20.79
C ARG A 67 -12.69 20.75 20.58
N TYR A 68 -13.07 19.94 19.60
CA TYR A 68 -12.29 18.79 19.17
C TYR A 68 -11.71 19.08 17.79
N ASN A 69 -10.39 19.12 17.69
CA ASN A 69 -9.70 19.34 16.43
C ASN A 69 -9.20 18.01 15.89
N TYR A 70 -9.55 17.73 14.64
CA TYR A 70 -9.09 16.56 13.92
C TYR A 70 -8.48 16.97 12.58
N LEU A 71 -7.45 16.25 12.17
CA LEU A 71 -6.92 16.26 10.82
C LEU A 71 -7.35 14.97 10.13
N LEU A 72 -8.00 15.10 8.97
CA LEU A 72 -8.25 13.99 8.07
C LEU A 72 -7.14 13.93 7.04
N THR A 73 -6.50 12.78 6.90
CA THR A 73 -5.57 12.48 5.82
C THR A 73 -6.28 11.55 4.82
N PRO A 74 -6.75 12.07 3.67
CA PRO A 74 -7.57 11.32 2.73
C PRO A 74 -6.70 10.41 1.85
N HIS A 75 -6.70 9.10 2.09
CA HIS A 75 -5.78 8.18 1.41
C HIS A 75 -6.15 8.01 -0.06
N LYS A 76 -7.45 7.88 -0.37
CA LYS A 76 -7.91 7.64 -1.74
C LYS A 76 -7.61 8.84 -2.64
N GLU A 77 -7.99 10.03 -2.19
CA GLU A 77 -7.75 11.29 -2.90
C GLU A 77 -6.25 11.55 -3.07
N THR A 78 -5.42 11.24 -2.06
CA THR A 78 -3.97 11.33 -2.20
C THR A 78 -3.41 10.35 -3.22
N SER A 79 -3.94 9.12 -3.23
CA SER A 79 -3.57 8.04 -4.16
C SER A 79 -3.98 8.33 -5.60
N GLU A 80 -5.01 9.16 -5.80
CA GLU A 80 -5.55 9.56 -7.11
C GLU A 80 -5.08 10.97 -7.54
N HIS A 81 -4.24 11.63 -6.75
CA HIS A 81 -3.86 13.02 -7.03
C HIS A 81 -2.85 13.11 -8.19
N TYR A 82 -3.19 13.91 -9.21
CA TYR A 82 -2.39 14.06 -10.44
C TYR A 82 -0.98 14.62 -10.23
N VAL A 83 -0.73 15.34 -9.13
CA VAL A 83 0.62 15.81 -8.78
C VAL A 83 1.55 14.65 -8.44
N ASN A 84 1.01 13.56 -7.90
CA ASN A 84 1.79 12.38 -7.53
C ASN A 84 1.87 11.36 -8.67
N TRP A 85 0.86 11.32 -9.55
CA TRP A 85 0.77 10.25 -10.54
C TRP A 85 0.36 10.79 -11.89
N GLN A 86 1.09 10.39 -12.93
CA GLN A 86 0.60 10.50 -14.30
C GLN A 86 -0.55 9.51 -14.51
N ASN A 87 -1.67 10.00 -15.07
CA ASN A 87 -2.88 9.22 -15.32
C ASN A 87 -3.33 8.41 -14.08
N PRO A 88 -3.67 9.08 -12.96
CA PRO A 88 -3.93 8.43 -11.68
C PRO A 88 -5.12 7.45 -11.71
N ASP A 89 -6.04 7.63 -12.66
CA ASP A 89 -7.22 6.80 -12.90
C ASP A 89 -6.91 5.47 -13.60
N LYS A 90 -5.72 5.34 -14.22
CA LYS A 90 -5.33 4.10 -14.90
C LYS A 90 -4.66 3.16 -13.93
N PHE A 91 -5.07 1.89 -13.95
CA PHE A 91 -4.34 0.84 -13.25
C PHE A 91 -3.05 0.53 -14.01
N ASN A 92 -1.91 0.80 -13.38
CA ASN A 92 -0.59 0.59 -13.97
C ASN A 92 0.45 0.25 -12.89
N PRO A 93 0.76 -1.05 -12.69
CA PRO A 93 1.83 -1.51 -11.79
C PRO A 93 3.22 -0.93 -12.13
N ASP A 94 3.52 -0.66 -13.40
CA ASP A 94 4.85 -0.18 -13.79
C ASP A 94 5.14 1.25 -13.27
N ARG A 95 4.16 1.95 -12.67
CA ARG A 95 4.39 3.23 -12.00
C ARG A 95 5.41 3.15 -10.86
N TYR A 96 5.57 1.97 -10.24
CA TYR A 96 6.46 1.77 -9.10
C TYR A 96 7.90 1.46 -9.49
N LEU A 97 8.23 1.39 -10.78
CA LEU A 97 9.59 1.13 -11.27
C LEU A 97 10.63 2.14 -10.76
N ASN A 98 10.23 3.41 -10.64
CA ASN A 98 11.11 4.52 -10.27
C ASN A 98 10.69 5.20 -8.96
N VAL A 99 9.84 4.54 -8.18
CA VAL A 99 9.37 5.07 -6.89
C VAL A 99 10.48 4.88 -5.87
N PRO A 100 10.89 5.94 -5.14
CA PRO A 100 11.92 5.81 -4.12
C PRO A 100 11.48 4.85 -3.01
N THR A 101 12.43 4.06 -2.55
CA THR A 101 12.25 3.16 -1.42
C THR A 101 12.71 3.80 -0.11
N SER A 102 12.18 3.32 1.01
CA SER A 102 12.48 3.88 2.33
C SER A 102 13.97 3.81 2.73
N ASN A 103 14.75 2.91 2.14
CA ASN A 103 16.21 2.86 2.35
C ASN A 103 17.00 3.80 1.42
N GLU A 104 16.39 4.30 0.35
CA GLU A 104 16.97 5.30 -0.57
C GLU A 104 16.65 6.74 -0.13
N VAL A 105 15.60 6.93 0.68
CA VAL A 105 15.24 8.23 1.26
C VAL A 105 16.15 8.52 2.47
N ASP A 106 17.31 9.12 2.18
CA ASP A 106 18.34 9.48 3.14
C ASP A 106 18.62 11.00 3.18
N GLN A 107 19.73 11.40 3.82
CA GLN A 107 20.15 12.80 3.89
C GLN A 107 20.44 13.41 2.52
N ALA A 108 21.10 12.67 1.63
CA ALA A 108 21.39 13.14 0.29
C ALA A 108 20.09 13.39 -0.49
N LYS A 109 19.08 12.53 -0.31
CA LYS A 109 17.77 12.74 -0.92
C LYS A 109 17.07 14.01 -0.40
N CYS A 110 17.14 14.29 0.90
CA CYS A 110 16.59 15.54 1.47
C CYS A 110 17.26 16.78 0.86
N GLU A 111 18.59 16.76 0.71
CA GLU A 111 19.36 17.86 0.13
C GLU A 111 19.01 18.04 -1.36
N GLU A 112 18.90 16.94 -2.13
CA GLU A 112 18.50 16.94 -3.54
C GLU A 112 17.15 17.65 -3.75
N ILE A 113 16.19 17.44 -2.85
CA ILE A 113 14.86 18.07 -2.94
C ILE A 113 14.78 19.46 -2.28
N GLY A 114 15.91 19.99 -1.79
CA GLY A 114 16.02 21.37 -1.28
C GLY A 114 15.62 21.55 0.18
N PHE A 115 15.59 20.49 0.99
CA PHE A 115 15.39 20.63 2.43
C PHE A 115 16.67 21.11 3.12
N ALA A 116 16.54 22.09 4.03
CA ALA A 116 17.67 22.57 4.83
C ALA A 116 18.21 21.51 5.80
N GLN A 117 17.34 20.58 6.23
CA GLN A 117 17.65 19.38 7.00
C GLN A 117 16.52 18.36 6.79
N CYS A 118 16.81 17.07 6.93
CA CYS A 118 15.75 16.07 6.92
C CYS A 118 14.77 16.27 8.08
N PRO A 119 13.47 16.01 7.87
CA PRO A 119 12.46 16.16 8.92
C PRO A 119 12.61 15.15 10.05
N PHE A 120 13.23 13.99 9.80
CA PHE A 120 13.50 12.97 10.80
C PHE A 120 14.96 12.55 10.77
N HIS A 121 15.56 12.37 11.95
CA HIS A 121 16.82 11.67 12.08
C HIS A 121 16.60 10.16 11.97
N LYS A 122 17.54 9.47 11.32
CA LYS A 122 17.53 8.01 11.27
C LYS A 122 17.76 7.45 12.67
N THR A 123 16.83 6.63 13.14
CA THR A 123 16.92 5.89 14.39
C THR A 123 16.53 4.44 14.13
N GLY A 124 16.98 3.54 14.99
CA GLY A 124 16.56 2.15 14.93
C GLY A 124 16.65 1.46 16.26
N PHE A 125 15.93 0.35 16.38
CA PHE A 125 15.99 -0.53 17.53
C PHE A 125 15.89 -2.00 17.11
N LEU A 126 16.64 -2.84 17.81
CA LEU A 126 16.59 -4.29 17.63
C LEU A 126 15.25 -4.83 18.14
N VAL A 127 14.64 -5.72 17.35
CA VAL A 127 13.45 -6.45 17.77
C VAL A 127 13.79 -7.45 18.87
N LYS A 128 12.80 -7.81 19.68
CA LYS A 128 12.97 -8.69 20.85
C LYS A 128 12.38 -10.08 20.64
N ASP A 129 12.45 -10.60 19.42
CA ASP A 129 11.90 -11.91 19.05
C ASP A 129 12.96 -12.96 18.69
N GLY A 130 14.24 -12.67 18.96
CA GLY A 130 15.37 -13.57 18.73
C GLY A 130 15.96 -13.48 17.32
N ARG A 131 15.33 -12.74 16.40
CA ARG A 131 15.90 -12.46 15.08
C ARG A 131 16.89 -11.30 15.15
N ASN A 132 17.89 -11.32 14.28
CA ASN A 132 18.77 -10.19 14.05
C ASN A 132 18.09 -9.17 13.11
N THR A 133 17.01 -8.57 13.60
CA THR A 133 16.22 -7.57 12.87
C THR A 133 16.28 -6.23 13.58
N ASN A 134 16.62 -5.18 12.83
CA ASN A 134 16.53 -3.80 13.25
C ASN A 134 15.34 -3.13 12.57
N LEU A 135 14.44 -2.52 13.34
CA LEU A 135 13.43 -1.61 12.81
C LEU A 135 14.03 -0.22 12.76
N THR A 136 14.07 0.39 11.58
CA THR A 136 14.68 1.71 11.34
C THR A 136 13.70 2.60 10.56
N ASN A 137 13.96 3.91 10.50
CA ASN A 137 13.22 4.82 9.64
C ASN A 137 14.05 5.41 8.50
N SER A 138 13.37 5.86 7.45
CA SER A 138 13.89 6.76 6.43
C SER A 138 14.01 8.20 6.95
N SER A 139 14.64 9.07 6.18
CA SER A 139 14.69 10.51 6.48
C SER A 139 13.32 11.22 6.47
N PHE A 140 12.29 10.59 5.89
CA PHE A 140 10.88 11.05 5.97
C PHE A 140 10.08 10.34 7.06
N GLY A 141 10.74 9.51 7.87
CA GLY A 141 10.13 8.83 9.01
C GLY A 141 9.40 7.53 8.66
N THR A 142 9.44 7.09 7.39
CA THR A 142 8.86 5.82 6.97
C THR A 142 9.65 4.66 7.57
N VAL A 143 8.97 3.81 8.34
CA VAL A 143 9.59 2.69 9.05
C VAL A 143 9.74 1.48 8.13
N TYR A 144 10.90 0.84 8.17
CA TYR A 144 11.19 -0.41 7.46
C TYR A 144 12.17 -1.26 8.27
N ASN A 145 12.28 -2.55 7.94
CA ASN A 145 13.15 -3.50 8.63
C ASN A 145 14.44 -3.78 7.85
N ILE A 146 15.50 -4.05 8.61
CA ILE A 146 16.74 -4.65 8.13
C ILE A 146 16.91 -5.95 8.91
N THR A 147 16.99 -7.10 8.23
CA THR A 147 17.19 -8.42 8.86
C THR A 147 18.41 -9.07 8.25
N ASP A 148 19.36 -9.50 9.07
CA ASP A 148 20.61 -10.13 8.61
C ASP A 148 21.31 -9.28 7.52
N ASP A 149 21.43 -7.97 7.77
CA ASP A 149 21.98 -6.95 6.87
C ASP A 149 21.23 -6.73 5.55
N GLN A 150 20.13 -7.46 5.32
CA GLN A 150 19.24 -7.25 4.18
C GLN A 150 18.13 -6.26 4.53
N ALA A 151 18.03 -5.18 3.74
CA ALA A 151 16.93 -4.24 3.84
C ALA A 151 15.66 -4.80 3.18
N PHE A 152 14.53 -4.58 3.84
CA PHE A 152 13.19 -4.86 3.31
C PHE A 152 12.43 -3.53 3.29
N PRO A 153 12.66 -2.69 2.28
CA PRO A 153 12.07 -1.37 2.25
C PRO A 153 10.62 -1.41 1.78
N VAL A 154 9.94 -0.29 1.95
CA VAL A 154 8.62 -0.02 1.38
C VAL A 154 8.71 1.17 0.43
N ALA A 155 7.71 1.34 -0.44
CA ALA A 155 7.63 2.53 -1.30
C ALA A 155 7.45 3.79 -0.45
N ASP A 156 8.43 4.69 -0.47
CA ASP A 156 8.47 5.90 0.35
C ASP A 156 8.14 7.12 -0.52
N TYR A 157 6.90 7.15 -0.99
CA TYR A 157 6.41 8.15 -1.93
C TYR A 157 5.04 8.67 -1.52
N ALA A 158 4.86 9.99 -1.56
CA ALA A 158 3.65 10.66 -1.10
C ALA A 158 2.38 10.22 -1.85
N GLY A 159 2.52 9.75 -3.09
CA GLY A 159 1.40 9.20 -3.86
C GLY A 159 0.93 7.82 -3.42
N TYR A 160 1.72 7.08 -2.64
CA TYR A 160 1.39 5.73 -2.19
C TYR A 160 0.82 5.78 -0.77
N ALA A 161 -0.45 6.19 -0.68
CA ALA A 161 -1.16 6.42 0.58
C ALA A 161 -1.97 5.25 1.21
N PRO A 162 -2.19 4.07 0.60
CA PRO A 162 -3.09 3.05 1.15
C PRO A 162 -2.80 2.62 2.58
N PHE A 163 -1.54 2.71 2.99
CA PHE A 163 -1.04 2.32 4.31
C PHE A 163 -0.70 3.52 5.20
N GLY A 164 -1.04 4.74 4.79
CA GLY A 164 -0.65 5.97 5.49
C GLY A 164 0.82 6.34 5.28
N PHE A 165 1.35 7.24 6.12
CA PHE A 165 2.64 7.90 5.89
C PHE A 165 3.52 7.96 7.14
N GLY A 166 4.84 8.06 6.89
CA GLY A 166 5.85 8.30 7.92
C GLY A 166 5.79 7.27 9.05
N TYR A 167 5.98 7.73 10.29
CA TYR A 167 6.09 6.83 11.46
C TYR A 167 4.75 6.19 11.88
N ARG A 168 3.61 6.72 11.39
CA ARG A 168 2.26 6.19 11.64
C ARG A 168 1.76 5.29 10.51
N ARG A 169 2.58 5.08 9.47
CA ARG A 169 2.31 4.11 8.42
C ARG A 169 2.02 2.74 9.02
N CYS A 170 1.12 2.00 8.36
CA CYS A 170 0.66 0.71 8.82
C CYS A 170 1.86 -0.24 9.07
N PRO A 171 2.11 -0.67 10.31
CA PRO A 171 3.21 -1.61 10.60
C PRO A 171 2.96 -3.00 9.99
N GLY A 172 1.71 -3.28 9.59
CA GLY A 172 1.31 -4.51 8.93
C GLY A 172 1.33 -4.45 7.40
N GLU A 173 1.88 -3.40 6.77
CA GLU A 173 1.89 -3.28 5.29
C GLU A 173 2.54 -4.48 4.62
N GLN A 174 3.79 -4.80 4.94
CA GLN A 174 4.51 -5.91 4.30
C GLN A 174 3.80 -7.24 4.53
N PHE A 175 3.32 -7.49 5.75
CA PHE A 175 2.51 -8.68 6.04
C PHE A 175 1.26 -8.73 5.15
N THR A 176 0.54 -7.62 5.02
CA THR A 176 -0.68 -7.54 4.22
C THR A 176 -0.38 -7.74 2.74
N VAL A 177 0.69 -7.14 2.23
CA VAL A 177 1.16 -7.33 0.86
C VAL A 177 1.48 -8.80 0.61
N GLU A 178 2.28 -9.45 1.46
CA GLU A 178 2.61 -10.87 1.30
C GLU A 178 1.39 -11.79 1.34
N VAL A 179 0.44 -11.55 2.25
CA VAL A 179 -0.82 -12.34 2.29
C VAL A 179 -1.60 -12.22 0.99
N ILE A 180 -1.69 -11.01 0.41
CA ILE A 180 -2.37 -10.83 -0.88
C ILE A 180 -1.57 -11.44 -2.03
N LYS A 181 -0.24 -11.38 -2.00
CA LYS A 181 0.61 -12.05 -2.99
C LYS A 181 0.37 -13.56 -2.96
N ASP A 182 0.42 -14.18 -1.79
CA ASP A 182 0.14 -15.62 -1.63
C ASP A 182 -1.25 -15.99 -2.12
N PHE A 183 -2.25 -15.16 -1.80
CA PHE A 183 -3.60 -15.34 -2.30
C PHE A 183 -3.65 -15.29 -3.84
N LEU A 184 -3.01 -14.30 -4.47
CA LEU A 184 -2.99 -14.16 -5.93
C LEU A 184 -2.19 -15.28 -6.63
N ARG A 185 -1.10 -15.76 -6.01
CA ARG A 185 -0.39 -16.97 -6.46
C ARG A 185 -1.34 -18.15 -6.47
N LYS A 186 -2.10 -18.36 -5.39
CA LYS A 186 -3.08 -19.45 -5.30
C LYS A 186 -4.17 -19.32 -6.36
N VAL A 187 -4.70 -18.11 -6.54
CA VAL A 187 -5.71 -17.81 -7.57
C VAL A 187 -5.21 -18.19 -8.96
N TRP A 188 -3.97 -17.84 -9.29
CA TRP A 188 -3.37 -18.18 -10.56
C TRP A 188 -3.09 -19.69 -10.71
N THR A 189 -2.46 -20.32 -9.72
CA THR A 189 -2.08 -21.74 -9.79
C THR A 189 -3.29 -22.66 -9.85
N ASP A 190 -4.37 -22.34 -9.15
CA ASP A 190 -5.58 -23.15 -9.10
C ASP A 190 -6.63 -22.72 -10.14
N ASN A 191 -6.35 -21.72 -10.97
CA ASN A 191 -7.31 -21.11 -11.90
C ASN A 191 -8.63 -20.74 -11.20
N ILE A 192 -8.53 -20.01 -10.07
CA ILE A 192 -9.69 -19.52 -9.34
C ILE A 192 -10.23 -18.29 -10.06
N GLU A 193 -11.54 -18.29 -10.34
CA GLU A 193 -12.26 -17.16 -10.91
C GLU A 193 -13.11 -16.47 -9.84
N PHE A 194 -13.36 -15.17 -10.03
CA PHE A 194 -14.23 -14.39 -9.15
C PHE A 194 -15.51 -13.99 -9.89
N GLU A 195 -16.65 -14.26 -9.29
CA GLU A 195 -17.94 -13.97 -9.90
C GLU A 195 -18.74 -13.03 -9.02
N LYS A 196 -19.29 -11.96 -9.60
CA LYS A 196 -20.34 -11.20 -8.94
C LYS A 196 -21.60 -12.04 -8.93
N LEU A 197 -22.10 -12.31 -7.73
CA LEU A 197 -23.29 -13.11 -7.48
C LEU A 197 -24.56 -12.24 -7.59
N ASP A 198 -25.63 -12.82 -8.11
CA ASP A 198 -26.97 -12.22 -8.11
C ASP A 198 -27.74 -12.69 -6.87
N VAL A 199 -27.42 -12.09 -5.73
CA VAL A 199 -27.97 -12.44 -4.41
C VAL A 199 -28.33 -11.17 -3.63
N GLU A 200 -29.24 -11.30 -2.66
CA GLU A 200 -29.44 -10.24 -1.67
C GLU A 200 -28.17 -10.13 -0.79
N PRO A 201 -27.48 -8.98 -0.78
CA PRO A 201 -26.19 -8.86 -0.13
C PRO A 201 -26.29 -8.81 1.39
N GLN A 202 -25.45 -9.57 2.07
CA GLN A 202 -25.11 -9.25 3.46
C GLN A 202 -24.11 -8.08 3.48
N MET A 203 -24.38 -7.07 4.32
CA MET A 203 -23.47 -5.94 4.48
C MET A 203 -22.41 -6.25 5.53
N VAL A 204 -21.14 -6.24 5.13
CA VAL A 204 -20.00 -6.60 5.98
C VAL A 204 -19.21 -5.35 6.36
N PRO A 205 -19.07 -5.03 7.67
CA PRO A 205 -18.21 -3.95 8.10
C PRO A 205 -16.74 -4.37 7.93
N VAL A 206 -15.98 -3.59 7.17
CA VAL A 206 -14.56 -3.87 6.85
C VAL A 206 -13.61 -2.81 7.41
N GLY A 207 -14.14 -1.74 8.00
CA GLY A 207 -13.37 -0.72 8.70
C GLY A 207 -14.24 0.37 9.30
N PRO A 208 -13.66 1.35 10.01
CA PRO A 208 -14.39 2.49 10.55
C PRO A 208 -15.11 3.25 9.44
N GLY A 209 -16.45 3.28 9.49
CA GLY A 209 -17.28 3.95 8.48
C GLY A 209 -17.32 3.26 7.10
N ALA A 210 -16.73 2.06 6.97
CA ALA A 210 -16.66 1.32 5.70
C ALA A 210 -17.43 -0.01 5.79
N VAL A 211 -18.43 -0.15 4.94
CA VAL A 211 -19.28 -1.35 4.83
C VAL A 211 -19.36 -1.72 3.35
N VAL A 212 -19.12 -3.01 3.05
CA VAL A 212 -19.16 -3.53 1.68
C VAL A 212 -20.20 -4.63 1.55
N PRO A 213 -20.86 -4.76 0.39
CA PRO A 213 -21.77 -5.87 0.15
C PRO A 213 -20.99 -7.17 -0.12
N ASP A 214 -21.39 -8.26 0.52
CA ASP A 214 -20.89 -9.60 0.24
C ASP A 214 -21.61 -10.19 -0.97
N ILE A 215 -21.03 -9.96 -2.16
CA ILE A 215 -21.63 -10.30 -3.47
C ILE A 215 -20.62 -10.93 -4.42
N PHE A 216 -19.48 -11.40 -3.93
CA PHE A 216 -18.46 -12.03 -4.76
C PHE A 216 -18.18 -13.45 -4.30
N GLY A 217 -18.36 -14.41 -5.20
CA GLY A 217 -18.01 -15.80 -4.99
C GLY A 217 -16.69 -16.17 -5.68
N PHE A 218 -16.18 -17.36 -5.34
CA PHE A 218 -15.02 -17.98 -5.98
C PHE A 218 -15.47 -19.26 -6.68
N THR A 219 -15.04 -19.46 -7.91
CA THR A 219 -15.26 -20.68 -8.69
C THR A 219 -13.91 -21.21 -9.17
N TYR A 220 -13.84 -22.51 -9.46
CA TYR A 220 -12.70 -23.06 -10.20
C TYR A 220 -13.01 -23.01 -11.69
N GLN A 221 -12.03 -22.64 -12.49
CA GLN A 221 -12.13 -22.76 -13.94
C GLN A 221 -12.15 -24.25 -14.30
N CYS A 222 -13.28 -24.72 -14.84
CA CYS A 222 -13.48 -26.11 -15.29
C CYS A 222 -12.71 -26.42 -16.58
#